data_AF-A0A1I5DVC3-F1
#
_entry.id   AF-A0A1I5DVC3-F1
#
_cell.length_a   1.000
_cell.length_b   1.000
_cell.length_c   1.000
_cell.angle_alpha   90.00
_cell.angle_beta   90.00
_cell.angle_gamma   90.00
#
_symmetry.space_group_name_H-M   'P 1'
#
loop_
_entity.id
_entity.type
_entity.pdbx_description
1 polymer ?
#
loop_
_entity_poly.entity_id
_entity_poly.type
_entity_poly.pdbx_seq_one_letter_code
_entity_poly.pdbx_strand_id
1 'polypeptide(L)' 'MSDDLTLDIDGEKYVLRRSGEGLKVGRRVGDDVTWLDDVDPGLLPEGALTALAEGNVSDPALQTAIGGIVQAEVERGG' A
#
# COMPACT_ATOMS: atom_id res chain seq x y z
N MET A 1 4.50 17.00 6.56
CA MET A 1 3.70 15.88 7.08
C MET A 1 3.36 15.02 5.88
N SER A 2 3.96 13.84 5.78
CA SER A 2 3.48 12.84 4.81
C SER A 2 2.22 12.24 5.41
N ASP A 3 1.11 12.26 4.66
CA ASP A 3 -0.14 11.67 5.12
C ASP A 3 -0.04 10.15 4.96
N ASP A 4 -0.04 9.45 6.09
CA ASP A 4 -0.07 7.99 6.12
C ASP A 4 -1.50 7.54 5.84
N LEU A 5 -1.72 6.86 4.72
CA LEU A 5 -3.03 6.34 4.36
C LEU A 5 -3.17 4.94 4.93
N THR A 6 -4.24 4.68 5.66
CA THR A 6 -4.54 3.32 6.16
C THR A 6 -5.69 2.73 5.37
N LEU A 7 -5.51 1.53 4.83
CA LEU A 7 -6.55 0.74 4.17
C LEU A 7 -6.70 -0.63 4.83
N ASP A 8 -7.89 -1.20 4.69
CA ASP A 8 -8.21 -2.56 5.11
C ASP A 8 -8.36 -3.44 3.86
N ILE A 9 -7.64 -4.54 3.82
CA ILE A 9 -7.72 -5.55 2.76
C ILE A 9 -7.91 -6.89 3.46
N ASP A 10 -9.04 -7.55 3.19
CA ASP A 10 -9.37 -8.87 3.76
C ASP A 10 -9.25 -8.95 5.30
N GLY A 11 -9.54 -7.84 6.01
CA GLY A 11 -9.46 -7.75 7.46
C GLY A 11 -8.05 -7.49 8.01
N GLU A 12 -7.06 -7.32 7.14
CA GLU A 12 -5.71 -6.90 7.49
C GLU A 12 -5.52 -5.40 7.21
N LYS A 13 -4.83 -4.70 8.12
CA LYS A 13 -4.58 -3.27 7.98
C LYS A 13 -3.24 -3.01 7.30
N TYR A 14 -3.28 -2.22 6.24
CA TYR A 14 -2.10 -1.76 5.51
C TYR A 14 -1.96 -0.24 5.62
N VAL A 15 -0.72 0.22 5.66
CA VAL A 15 -0.34 1.63 5.74
C VAL A 15 0.47 1.96 4.50
N LEU A 16 0.04 3.00 3.78
CA LEU A 16 0.73 3.54 2.62
C LEU A 16 1.36 4.86 3.01
N ARG A 17 2.63 5.03 2.66
CA ARG A 17 3.37 6.26 2.89
C ARG A 17 4.08 6.66 1.61
N ARG A 18 3.81 7.87 1.13
CA ARG A 18 4.59 8.48 0.05
C ARG A 18 5.98 8.84 0.58
N SER A 19 7.01 8.34 -0.09
CA SER A 19 8.41 8.55 0.27
C SER A 19 9.17 9.09 -0.94
N GLY A 20 9.18 10.42 -1.09
CA GLY A 20 9.75 11.07 -2.27
C GLY A 20 9.00 10.64 -3.54
N GLU A 21 9.70 9.99 -4.45
CA GLU A 21 9.16 9.44 -5.71
C GLU A 21 8.61 8.01 -5.54
N GLY A 22 8.86 7.37 -4.40
CA GLY A 22 8.45 5.99 -4.11
C GLY A 22 7.21 5.87 -3.24
N LEU A 23 6.67 4.65 -3.17
CA LEU A 23 5.58 4.26 -2.28
C LEU A 23 6.09 3.22 -1.28
N LYS A 24 5.98 3.55 0.01
CA LYS A 24 6.16 2.56 1.08
C LYS A 24 4.82 1.93 1.40
N VAL A 25 4.79 0.60 1.39
CA VAL A 25 3.66 -0.20 1.83
C VAL A 25 4.08 -0.89 3.13
N GLY A 26 3.27 -0.79 4.17
CA GLY A 26 3.51 -1.46 5.43
C GLY A 26 2.28 -2.19 5.90
N ARG A 27 2.48 -3.29 6.62
CA ARG A 27 1.41 -4.01 7.30
C ARG A 27 1.37 -3.57 8.76
N ARG A 28 0.20 -3.16 9.24
CA ARG A 28 -0.01 -2.82 10.66
C ARG A 28 -0.37 -4.05 11.46
N VAL A 29 0.39 -4.30 12.52
CA VAL A 29 0.17 -5.40 13.48
C VAL A 29 0.13 -4.81 14.88
N GLY A 30 -1.09 -4.65 15.42
CA GLY A 30 -1.28 -3.90 16.67
C GLY A 30 -0.98 -2.41 16.47
N ASP A 31 -0.06 -1.88 17.26
CA ASP A 31 0.42 -0.49 17.17
C ASP A 31 1.61 -0.34 16.20
N ASP A 32 2.28 -1.44 15.86
CA ASP A 32 3.48 -1.44 15.02
C ASP A 32 3.13 -1.52 13.52
N VAL A 33 4.02 -0.96 12.70
CA VAL A 33 3.95 -1.06 11.24
C VAL A 33 5.23 -1.71 10.74
N THR A 34 5.08 -2.89 10.15
CA THR A 34 6.16 -3.58 9.44
C THR A 34 6.14 -3.12 7.99
N TRP A 35 7.16 -2.36 7.58
CA TRP A 35 7.29 -1.87 6.21
C TRP A 35 7.83 -2.97 5.31
N LEU A 36 7.22 -3.11 4.14
CA LEU A 36 7.74 -3.89 3.02
C LEU A 36 8.83 -3.08 2.30
N ASP A 37 9.46 -3.70 1.31
CA ASP A 37 10.37 -3.01 0.40
C ASP A 37 9.70 -1.83 -0.31
N ASP A 38 10.53 -0.85 -0.71
CA ASP A 38 10.06 0.32 -1.45
C ASP A 38 9.45 -0.10 -2.80
N VAL A 39 8.20 0.30 -3.00
CA VAL A 39 7.44 0.00 -4.21
C VAL A 39 7.55 1.19 -5.17
N ASP A 40 7.83 0.89 -6.44
CA ASP A 40 7.71 1.87 -7.50
C ASP A 40 6.21 2.12 -7.80
N PRO A 41 5.67 3.32 -7.53
CA PRO A 41 4.27 3.63 -7.84
C PRO A 41 3.96 3.56 -9.34
N GLY A 42 4.96 3.66 -10.23
CA GLY A 42 4.79 3.46 -11.67
C GLY A 42 4.34 2.05 -12.06
N LEU A 43 4.42 1.08 -11.15
CA LEU A 43 3.89 -0.28 -11.33
C LEU A 43 2.39 -0.39 -10.99
N LEU A 44 1.80 0.64 -10.38
CA LEU A 44 0.39 0.67 -10.05
C LEU A 44 -0.46 0.98 -11.29
N PRO A 45 -1.65 0.38 -11.43
CA PRO A 45 -2.58 0.76 -12.49
C PRO A 45 -3.07 2.21 -12.29
N GLU A 46 -3.45 2.87 -13.39
CA GLU A 46 -3.85 4.30 -13.39
C GLU A 46 -4.96 4.63 -12.37
N GLY A 47 -5.93 3.72 -12.20
CA GLY A 47 -6.98 3.86 -11.18
C GLY A 47 -6.42 3.87 -9.75
N ALA A 48 -5.46 2.99 -9.44
CA ALA A 48 -4.81 2.96 -8.14
C ALA A 48 -3.94 4.19 -7.90
N LEU A 49 -3.25 4.69 -8.93
CA LEU A 49 -2.48 5.94 -8.85
C LEU A 49 -3.37 7.14 -8.54
N THR A 50 -4.52 7.22 -9.21
CA THR A 50 -5.52 8.28 -8.97
C THR A 50 -6.06 8.20 -7.55
N ALA A 51 -6.51 7.02 -7.13
CA ALA A 51 -7.00 6.80 -5.77
C ALA A 51 -5.94 7.11 -4.70
N LEU A 52 -4.68 6.75 -4.92
CA LEU A 52 -3.56 7.09 -4.05
C LEU A 52 -3.32 8.61 -3.98
N ALA A 53 -3.52 9.33 -5.10
CA ALA A 53 -3.40 10.79 -5.15
C ALA A 53 -4.54 11.52 -4.45
N GLU A 54 -5.74 10.97 -4.51
CA GLU A 54 -6.93 11.51 -3.84
C GLU A 54 -7.05 11.06 -2.38
N GLY A 55 -6.22 10.11 -1.93
CA GLY A 55 -6.35 9.49 -0.61
C GLY A 55 -7.56 8.56 -0.49
N ASN A 56 -8.11 8.09 -1.61
CA ASN A 56 -9.28 7.22 -1.64
C ASN A 56 -8.90 5.76 -1.36
N VAL A 57 -8.68 5.45 -0.08
CA VAL A 57 -8.31 4.10 0.42
C VAL A 57 -9.39 3.02 0.23
N SER A 58 -10.62 3.43 -0.07
CA SER A 58 -11.75 2.54 -0.35
C SER A 58 -11.88 2.20 -1.84
N ASP A 59 -11.01 2.74 -2.70
CA ASP A 59 -11.04 2.45 -4.12
C ASP A 59 -10.61 0.99 -4.38
N PRO A 60 -11.41 0.20 -5.12
CA PRO A 60 -11.11 -1.21 -5.35
C PRO A 60 -9.86 -1.42 -6.20
N ALA A 61 -9.49 -0.48 -7.08
CA ALA A 61 -8.27 -0.59 -7.87
C ALA A 61 -7.03 -0.43 -6.96
N LEU A 62 -7.08 0.51 -6.02
CA LEU A 62 -6.03 0.68 -5.02
C LEU A 62 -5.92 -0.56 -4.12
N GLN A 63 -7.03 -1.05 -3.57
CA GLN A 63 -7.04 -2.24 -2.72
C GLN A 63 -6.48 -3.47 -3.45
N THR A 64 -6.89 -3.70 -4.70
CA THR A 64 -6.41 -4.82 -5.52
C THR A 64 -4.91 -4.70 -5.79
N ALA A 65 -4.41 -3.51 -6.13
CA ALA A 65 -3.01 -3.31 -6.43
C ALA A 65 -2.11 -3.53 -5.20
N ILE A 66 -2.52 -3.00 -4.04
CA ILE A 66 -1.79 -3.21 -2.77
C ILE A 66 -1.86 -4.68 -2.35
N GLY A 67 -3.01 -5.34 -2.48
CA GLY A 67 -3.16 -6.77 -2.21
C GLY A 67 -2.17 -7.60 -3.05
N GLY A 68 -2.05 -7.31 -4.34
CA GLY A 68 -1.09 -7.98 -5.22
C GLY A 68 0.38 -7.77 -4.82
N ILE A 69 0.75 -6.55 -4.41
CA ILE A 69 2.10 -6.24 -3.90
C ILE A 69 2.41 -7.05 -2.65
N VAL A 70 1.48 -7.09 -1.69
CA VAL A 70 1.67 -7.80 -0.42
C VAL A 70 1.80 -9.31 -0.66
N GLN A 71 0.95 -9.89 -1.52
CA GLN A 71 1.05 -11.31 -1.88
C GLN A 71 2.41 -11.64 -2.50
N ALA A 72 2.87 -10.79 -3.44
CA ALA A 72 4.15 -10.97 -4.11
C ALA A 72 5.37 -10.86 -3.17
N GLU A 73 5.24 -10.18 -2.03
CA GLU A 73 6.27 -10.09 -0.99
C GLU A 73 6.28 -11.33 -0.10
N VAL A 74 5.09 -11.82 0.30
CA VAL A 74 4.95 -13.09 1.04
C VAL A 74 5.57 -14.25 0.25
N GLU A 75 5.38 -14.28 -1.07
CA GLU A 75 6.00 -15.30 -1.95
C GLU A 75 7.53 -15.16 -2.06
N ARG A 76 8.09 -13.97 -1.82
CA ARG A 76 9.54 -13.69 -1.93
C ARG A 76 10.32 -13.95 -0.65
N GLY A 77 9.68 -13.85 0.52
CA GLY A 77 10.36 -13.79 1.82
C GLY A 77 9.75 -14.65 2.92
N GLY A 78 9.14 -15.79 2.59
CA GLY A 78 8.69 -16.79 3.57
C GLY A 78 9.83 -17.41 4.39
#